data_AF-A0A936TVT6-F1
#
_entry.id   AF-A0A936TVT6-F1
#
_cell.length_a   1.000
_cell.length_b   1.000
_cell.length_c   1.000
_cell.angle_alpha   90.00
_cell.angle_beta   90.00
_cell.angle_gamma   90.00
#
_symmetry.space_group_name_H-M   'P 1'
#
loop_
_entity.id
_entity.type
_entity.pdbx_description
1 polymer ?
#
loop_
_entity_poly.entity_id
_entity_poly.type
_entity_poly.pdbx_seq_one_letter_code
_entity_poly.pdbx_strand_id
1 'polypeptide(L)' 'MARYKHIETSPRLIAVDLERQLLPGTFEHALNHLVDRELDLSRFDARYKSDLTGASAYAFGVAPA' A
#
# COMPACT_ATOMS: atom_id res chain seq x y z
N MET A 1 -15.70 -30.59 -28.20
CA MET A 1 -15.86 -29.88 -26.91
C MET A 1 -14.68 -28.95 -26.70
N ALA A 2 -14.89 -27.75 -26.14
CA ALA A 2 -13.83 -26.76 -25.91
C ALA A 2 -12.79 -27.30 -24.91
N ARG A 3 -11.50 -27.13 -25.23
CA ARG A 3 -10.39 -27.50 -24.34
C ARG A 3 -10.00 -26.28 -23.49
N TYR A 4 -10.43 -26.26 -22.24
CA TYR A 4 -10.05 -25.21 -21.29
C TYR A 4 -8.64 -25.48 -20.74
N LYS A 5 -7.86 -24.42 -20.55
CA LYS A 5 -6.57 -24.50 -19.88
C LYS A 5 -6.76 -24.61 -18.37
N HIS A 6 -5.88 -25.37 -17.73
CA HIS A 6 -5.82 -25.44 -16.28
C HIS A 6 -5.49 -24.06 -15.70
N ILE A 7 -6.27 -23.61 -14.71
CA ILE A 7 -6.06 -22.35 -14.02
C ILE A 7 -5.34 -22.66 -12.71
N GLU A 8 -4.15 -22.11 -12.54
CA GLU A 8 -3.47 -22.18 -11.24
C GLU A 8 -4.13 -21.21 -10.25
N THR A 9 -4.61 -21.74 -9.14
CA THR A 9 -5.29 -20.99 -8.07
C THR A 9 -4.40 -20.76 -6.85
N SER A 10 -3.16 -21.26 -6.86
CA SER A 10 -2.19 -21.01 -5.80
C SER A 10 -1.90 -19.51 -5.69
N PRO A 11 -1.84 -18.96 -4.46
CA PRO A 11 -1.59 -17.53 -4.27
C PRO A 11 -0.25 -17.13 -4.88
N ARG A 12 -0.29 -16.12 -5.76
CA ARG A 12 0.91 -15.50 -6.33
C ARG A 12 1.06 -14.12 -5.71
N LEU A 13 2.12 -13.96 -4.92
CA LEU A 13 2.51 -12.65 -4.40
C LEU A 13 3.44 -12.02 -5.43
N ILE A 14 3.05 -10.85 -5.94
CA ILE A 14 3.86 -10.06 -6.86
C ILE A 14 4.33 -8.84 -6.08
N ALA A 15 5.64 -8.66 -6.00
CA ALA A 15 6.21 -7.43 -5.46
C ALA A 15 5.83 -6.28 -6.39
N VAL A 16 5.19 -5.27 -5.81
CA VAL A 16 4.78 -4.06 -6.52
C VAL A 16 5.55 -2.88 -5.95
N ASP A 17 6.08 -2.06 -6.83
CA ASP A 17 6.73 -0.79 -6.49
C ASP A 17 5.70 0.32 -6.63
N LEU A 18 5.23 0.82 -5.48
CA LEU A 18 4.19 1.82 -5.43
C LEU A 18 4.62 3.14 -6.08
N GLU A 19 5.87 3.57 -5.88
CA GLU A 19 6.37 4.82 -6.47
C GLU A 19 6.32 4.76 -8.00
N ARG A 20 6.63 3.59 -8.58
CA ARG A 20 6.52 3.36 -10.03
C ARG A 20 5.09 3.27 -10.54
N GLN A 21 4.11 2.99 -9.68
CA GLN A 21 2.69 2.91 -10.04
C GLN A 21 1.97 4.26 -9.94
N LEU A 22 2.46 5.18 -9.10
CA LEU A 22 1.89 6.51 -8.91
C LEU A 22 2.32 7.48 -10.02
N LEU A 23 1.69 7.36 -11.18
CA LEU A 23 1.99 8.18 -12.35
C LEU A 23 1.50 9.63 -12.18
N PRO A 24 2.32 10.66 -12.48
CA PRO A 24 1.88 12.05 -12.40
C PRO A 24 0.67 12.33 -13.30
N GLY A 25 -0.26 13.14 -12.79
CA GLY A 25 -1.49 13.50 -13.50
C GLY A 25 -2.63 12.47 -13.38
N THR A 26 -2.41 11.34 -12.69
CA THR A 26 -3.50 10.46 -12.31
C THR A 26 -4.12 10.86 -10.98
N PHE A 27 -5.33 10.35 -10.74
CA PHE A 27 -6.05 10.59 -9.49
C PHE A 27 -5.31 9.97 -8.30
N GLU A 28 -4.76 8.77 -8.46
CA GLU A 28 -4.06 8.04 -7.41
C GLU A 28 -2.80 8.79 -6.95
N HIS A 29 -2.06 9.40 -7.89
CA HIS A 29 -0.91 10.23 -7.56
C HIS A 29 -1.32 11.48 -6.77
N ALA A 30 -2.40 12.16 -7.18
CA ALA A 30 -2.92 13.33 -6.47
C ALA A 30 -3.44 12.96 -5.07
N LEU A 31 -4.14 11.83 -4.94
CA LEU A 31 -4.62 11.31 -3.67
C LEU A 31 -3.44 10.97 -2.74
N ASN A 32 -2.44 10.25 -3.23
CA ASN A 32 -1.25 9.92 -2.45
C ASN A 32 -0.57 11.18 -1.91
N HIS A 33 -0.37 12.19 -2.77
CA HIS A 33 0.21 13.47 -2.36
C HIS A 33 -0.61 14.17 -1.27
N LEU A 34 -1.93 14.19 -1.40
CA LEU A 34 -2.81 14.84 -0.42
C LEU A 34 -2.74 14.15 0.94
N VAL A 35 -2.78 12.82 0.97
CA VAL A 35 -2.70 12.07 2.22
C VAL A 35 -1.31 12.18 2.86
N ASP A 36 -0.23 12.14 2.06
CA ASP A 36 1.15 12.23 2.56
C ASP A 36 1.50 13.63 3.12
N ARG A 37 1.00 14.70 2.48
CA ARG A 37 1.53 16.07 2.71
C ARG A 37 0.53 17.05 3.31
N GLU A 38 -0.76 16.85 3.06
CA GLU A 38 -1.77 17.85 3.37
C GLU A 38 -2.70 17.43 4.52
N LEU A 39 -2.82 16.12 4.79
CA LEU A 39 -3.67 15.60 5.87
C LEU A 39 -2.88 15.37 7.16
N ASP A 40 -3.29 16.05 8.24
CA ASP A 40 -2.80 15.76 9.59
C ASP A 40 -3.46 14.50 10.15
N LEU A 41 -2.75 13.37 10.03
CA LEU A 41 -3.19 12.06 10.53
C LEU A 41 -2.67 11.75 11.95
N SER A 42 -1.92 12.66 12.58
CA SER A 42 -1.29 12.41 13.89
C SER A 42 -2.29 12.05 15.00
N ARG A 43 -3.55 12.48 14.85
CA ARG A 43 -4.64 12.12 15.77
C ARG A 43 -4.97 10.63 15.79
N PHE A 44 -4.65 9.91 14.71
CA PHE A 44 -4.85 8.46 14.64
C PHE A 44 -3.72 7.69 15.35
N ASP A 45 -2.53 8.28 15.47
CA ASP A 45 -1.37 7.66 16.14
C ASP A 45 -1.68 7.30 17.60
N ALA A 46 -2.45 8.15 18.30
CA ALA A 46 -2.89 7.88 19.67
C ALA A 46 -3.77 6.63 19.79
N ARG A 47 -4.42 6.21 18.70
CA ARG A 47 -5.33 5.06 18.63
C ARG A 47 -4.61 3.77 18.22
N TYR A 48 -3.49 3.88 17.50
CA TYR A 48 -2.68 2.75 17.07
C TYR A 48 -1.48 2.54 18.02
N LYS A 49 -1.56 1.52 18.86
CA LYS A 49 -0.44 1.06 19.69
C LYS A 49 0.27 -0.11 19.01
N SER A 50 1.22 0.19 18.12
CA SER A 50 2.25 -0.79 17.74
C SER A 50 3.29 -0.84 18.85
N ASP A 51 2.96 -1.54 19.94
CA ASP A 51 3.89 -1.74 21.06
C ASP A 51 4.93 -2.82 20.75
N LEU A 52 5.76 -3.19 21.73
CA LEU A 52 6.83 -4.20 21.64
C LEU A 52 6.40 -5.56 21.05
N THR A 53 5.10 -5.86 21.00
CA THR A 53 4.55 -7.11 20.43
C THR A 53 3.78 -6.90 19.13
N GLY A 54 3.49 -5.66 18.76
CA GLY A 54 2.82 -5.30 17.51
C GLY A 54 3.78 -5.30 16.33
N ALA A 55 3.24 -5.47 15.10
CA ALA A 55 4.02 -5.21 13.90
C ALA A 55 4.46 -3.74 13.89
N SER A 56 5.73 -3.50 13.53
CA SER A 56 6.24 -2.13 13.35
C SER A 56 5.29 -1.40 12.41
N ALA A 57 4.78 -0.26 12.87
CA ALA A 57 4.05 0.63 11.98
C ALA A 57 5.05 1.13 10.93
N TYR A 58 4.65 1.08 9.66
CA TYR A 58 5.35 1.82 8.63
C TYR A 58 4.92 3.28 8.74
N ALA A 59 5.87 4.21 8.75
CA ALA A 59 5.54 5.61 8.60
C ALA A 59 4.80 5.78 7.27
N PHE A 60 3.73 6.57 7.25
CA PHE A 60 3.00 6.87 6.03
C PHE A 60 4.00 7.48 5.02
N GLY A 61 4.14 6.84 3.85
CA GLY A 61 5.13 7.23 2.82
C GLY A 61 6.49 6.51 2.86
N VAL A 62 6.75 5.59 3.79
CA VAL A 62 7.98 4.77 3.77
C VAL A 62 7.63 3.33 3.40
N ALA A 63 7.77 3.00 2.11
CA ALA A 63 7.78 1.62 1.68
C ALA A 63 9.07 0.92 2.19
N PRO A 64 9.00 -0.31 2.73
CA PRO A 64 10.21 -1.05 3.04
C PRO A 64 11.00 -1.35 1.76
N ALA A 65 12.31 -1.14 1.82
CA ALA A 65 13.27 -1.55 0.80
C ALA A 65 13.36 -3.09 0.67
#